data_AF-A0A2A6JPT6-F1
#
_entry.id   AF-A0A2A6JPT6-F1
#
_cell.length_a   1.000
_cell.length_b   1.000
_cell.length_c   1.000
_cell.angle_alpha   90.00
_cell.angle_beta   90.00
_cell.angle_gamma   90.00
#
_symmetry.space_group_name_H-M   'P 1'
#
loop_
_entity.id
_entity.type
_entity.pdbx_description
1 polymer ?
#
loop_
_entity_poly.entity_id
_entity_poly.type
_entity_poly.pdbx_seq_one_letter_code
_entity_poly.pdbx_strand_id
1 'polypeptide(L)'
;MLDSQSIHLKALDSADLERLQAVLKVICREAGRPLRAPDIQEIAALLIRLYRHGVTDEDKLLSVGRLASAQKAPSRVTAGAAGRRAKRPARQAKLTRGSA
;
A
#
# COMPACT_ATOMS: atom_id res chain seq x y z
N MET A 1 -2.67 42.88 16.74
CA MET A 1 -2.19 42.62 15.36
C MET A 1 -1.88 41.14 15.27
N LEU A 2 -2.66 40.39 14.49
CA LEU A 2 -2.41 38.96 14.28
C LEU A 2 -1.42 38.86 13.12
N ASP A 3 -0.19 38.46 13.42
CA ASP A 3 0.79 38.10 12.41
C ASP A 3 0.18 37.02 11.51
N SER A 4 -0.20 37.44 10.31
CA SER A 4 -0.63 36.56 9.24
C SER A 4 0.59 35.76 8.80
N GLN A 5 0.89 34.69 9.53
CA GLN A 5 1.84 33.66 9.14
C GLN A 5 1.26 32.93 7.94
N SER A 6 1.37 33.59 6.79
CA SER A 6 1.16 32.98 5.49
C SER A 6 2.07 31.76 5.46
N ILE A 7 1.49 30.57 5.54
CA ILE A 7 2.26 29.35 5.32
C ILE A 7 2.73 29.46 3.86
N HIS A 8 3.98 29.86 3.66
CA HIS A 8 4.60 29.95 2.35
C HIS A 8 4.72 28.52 1.80
N LEU A 9 3.63 28.02 1.18
CA LEU A 9 3.67 26.76 0.45
C LEU A 9 4.64 26.96 -0.71
N LYS A 10 5.74 26.20 -0.68
CA LYS A 10 6.72 26.22 -1.78
C LYS A 10 5.99 25.90 -3.09
N ALA A 11 6.11 26.78 -4.07
CA ALA A 11 5.67 26.51 -5.42
C ALA A 11 6.60 25.44 -6.01
N LEU A 12 6.02 24.42 -6.62
CA LEU A 12 6.80 23.38 -7.30
C LEU A 12 7.27 23.93 -8.64
N ASP A 13 8.59 23.94 -8.85
CA ASP A 13 9.15 24.18 -10.16
C ASP A 13 9.22 22.88 -11.00
N SER A 14 9.69 22.97 -12.24
CA SER A 14 9.83 21.81 -13.12
C SER A 14 10.82 20.79 -12.57
N ALA A 15 11.92 21.22 -11.96
CA ALA A 15 12.93 20.33 -11.41
C ALA A 15 12.42 19.60 -10.15
N ASP A 16 11.59 20.27 -9.34
CA ASP A 16 10.88 19.68 -8.22
C ASP A 16 9.91 18.58 -8.69
N LEU A 17 9.17 18.84 -9.77
CA LEU A 17 8.27 17.85 -10.37
C LEU A 17 9.03 16.66 -10.96
N GLU A 18 10.17 16.89 -11.60
CA GLU A 18 11.04 15.81 -12.11
C GLU A 18 11.58 14.93 -10.98
N ARG A 19 12.02 15.53 -9.87
CA ARG A 19 12.44 14.79 -8.66
C ARG A 19 11.30 13.96 -8.08
N LEU A 20 10.13 14.55 -7.90
CA LEU A 20 8.94 13.85 -7.41
C LEU A 20 8.54 12.70 -8.33
N GLN A 21 8.67 12.88 -9.65
CA GLN A 21 8.42 11.84 -10.62
C GLN A 21 9.46 10.70 -10.55
N ALA A 22 10.73 11.01 -10.29
CA ALA A 22 11.78 9.99 -10.09
C ALA A 22 11.49 9.12 -8.86
N VAL A 23 11.17 9.74 -7.73
CA VAL A 23 10.74 9.05 -6.50
C VAL A 23 9.54 8.14 -6.76
N LEU A 24 8.51 8.66 -7.42
CA LEU A 24 7.29 7.91 -7.71
C LEU A 24 7.56 6.71 -8.63
N LYS A 25 8.45 6.85 -9.62
CA LYS A 25 8.86 5.74 -10.51
C LYS A 25 9.55 4.63 -9.73
N VAL A 26 10.39 4.94 -8.74
CA VAL A 26 11.02 3.94 -7.87
C VAL A 26 9.95 3.16 -7.10
N ILE A 27 9.02 3.87 -6.46
CA ILE A 27 7.91 3.24 -5.71
C ILE A 27 7.05 2.37 -6.61
N CYS A 28 6.72 2.82 -7.82
CA CYS A 28 5.98 2.01 -8.80
C CYS A 28 6.69 0.71 -9.15
N ARG A 29 8.01 0.77 -9.39
CA ARG A 29 8.82 -0.41 -9.71
C ARG A 29 8.85 -1.39 -8.54
N GLU A 30 9.02 -0.91 -7.32
CA GLU A 30 9.00 -1.74 -6.12
C GLU A 30 7.64 -2.37 -5.84
N ALA A 31 6.55 -1.60 -6.05
CA ALA A 31 5.19 -2.08 -5.84
C ALA A 31 4.67 -2.97 -6.98
N GLY A 32 5.37 -3.02 -8.13
CA GLY A 32 4.91 -3.71 -9.33
C GLY A 32 3.62 -3.12 -9.91
N ARG A 33 3.35 -1.82 -9.70
CA ARG A 33 2.10 -1.15 -10.09
C ARG A 33 2.35 -0.09 -11.16
N PRO A 34 1.41 0.09 -12.10
CA PRO A 34 1.52 1.13 -13.11
C PRO A 34 1.36 2.52 -12.48
N LEU A 35 2.02 3.52 -13.07
CA LEU A 35 1.99 4.91 -12.60
C LEU A 35 0.56 5.49 -12.53
N ARG A 36 -0.34 4.99 -13.38
CA ARG A 36 -1.74 5.42 -13.46
C ARG A 36 -2.68 4.65 -12.52
N ALA A 37 -2.18 3.74 -11.70
CA ALA A 37 -3.00 3.08 -10.71
C ALA A 37 -3.53 4.11 -9.68
N PRO A 38 -4.81 4.02 -9.26
CA PRO A 38 -5.38 4.97 -8.30
C PRO A 38 -4.58 5.01 -6.99
N ASP A 39 -4.08 3.85 -6.53
CA ASP A 39 -3.22 3.75 -5.35
C ASP A 39 -1.93 4.56 -5.48
N ILE A 40 -1.33 4.56 -6.67
CA ILE A 40 -0.10 5.31 -6.95
C ILE A 40 -0.39 6.81 -7.06
N GLN A 41 -1.54 7.20 -7.59
CA GLN A 41 -1.92 8.62 -7.65
C GLN A 41 -2.10 9.24 -6.26
N GLU A 42 -2.64 8.49 -5.31
CA GLU A 42 -2.72 8.93 -3.92
C GLU A 42 -1.34 9.11 -3.28
N ILE A 43 -0.41 8.20 -3.58
CA ILE A 43 0.99 8.33 -3.15
C ILE A 43 1.62 9.58 -3.79
N ALA A 44 1.37 9.84 -5.08
CA ALA A 44 1.84 11.05 -5.74
C ALA A 44 1.32 12.33 -5.05
N ALA A 45 0.03 12.38 -4.71
CA ALA A 45 -0.57 13.49 -3.97
C ALA A 45 0.02 13.64 -2.56
N LEU A 46 0.36 12.54 -1.89
CA LEU A 46 1.06 12.56 -0.61
C LEU A 46 2.46 13.17 -0.75
N LEU A 47 3.26 12.70 -1.71
CA LEU A 47 4.62 13.20 -1.95
C LEU A 47 4.63 14.71 -2.27
N ILE A 48 3.69 15.17 -3.12
CA ILE A 48 3.51 16.59 -3.43
C ILE A 48 3.23 17.42 -2.18
N ARG A 49 2.33 16.95 -1.30
CA ARG A 49 2.03 17.65 -0.05
C ARG A 49 3.26 17.73 0.85
N LEU A 50 3.96 16.63 1.06
CA LEU A 50 5.18 16.58 1.87
C LEU A 50 6.25 17.54 1.34
N TYR A 51 6.45 17.57 0.03
CA TYR A 51 7.42 18.47 -0.60
C TYR A 51 7.07 19.94 -0.38
N ARG A 52 5.79 20.30 -0.52
CA ARG A 52 5.30 21.67 -0.27
C ARG A 52 5.41 22.10 1.20
N HIS A 53 5.46 21.14 2.12
CA HIS A 53 5.76 21.35 3.54
C HIS A 53 7.26 21.34 3.87
N GLY A 54 8.14 21.21 2.87
CA GLY A 54 9.59 21.30 3.03
C GLY A 54 10.31 19.95 3.11
N VAL A 55 9.63 18.82 2.92
CA VAL A 55 10.28 17.51 2.84
C VAL A 55 10.85 17.32 1.43
N THR A 56 12.08 17.78 1.23
CA THR A 56 12.78 17.69 -0.06
C THR A 56 13.82 16.57 -0.13
N ASP A 57 14.05 15.88 0.97
CA ASP A 57 14.99 14.77 1.09
C ASP A 57 14.44 13.51 0.40
N GLU A 58 15.20 12.97 -0.55
CA GLU A 58 14.76 11.86 -1.40
C GLU A 58 14.54 10.57 -0.60
N ASP A 59 15.44 10.24 0.32
CA ASP A 59 15.34 9.05 1.17
C ASP A 59 14.11 9.09 2.09
N LYS A 60 13.77 10.27 2.64
CA LYS A 60 12.53 10.46 3.40
C LYS A 60 11.29 10.29 2.54
N LEU A 61 11.29 10.87 1.33
CA LEU A 61 10.17 10.74 0.39
C LEU A 61 9.97 9.27 -0.03
N LEU A 62 11.04 8.54 -0.31
CA LEU A 62 11.01 7.11 -0.59
C LEU A 62 10.50 6.31 0.60
N SER A 63 10.99 6.59 1.80
CA SER A 63 10.59 5.87 3.02
C SER A 63 9.08 6.03 3.28
N VAL A 64 8.56 7.25 3.18
CA VAL A 64 7.13 7.51 3.37
C VAL A 64 6.30 6.92 2.22
N GLY A 65 6.78 7.03 0.98
CA GLY A 65 6.11 6.45 -0.19
C GLY A 65 6.00 4.92 -0.14
N ARG A 66 7.07 4.24 0.30
CA ARG A 66 7.08 2.78 0.55
C ARG A 66 6.10 2.40 1.65
N LEU A 67 6.10 3.13 2.76
CA LEU A 67 5.19 2.89 3.88
C LEU A 67 3.72 3.06 3.44
N ALA A 68 3.41 4.10 2.67
CA ALA A 68 2.07 4.32 2.12
C ALA A 68 1.67 3.21 1.13
N SER A 69 2.59 2.79 0.26
CA SER A 69 2.35 1.68 -0.68
C SER A 69 2.12 0.35 0.04
N ALA A 70 2.86 0.07 1.11
CA ALA A 70 2.74 -1.15 1.90
C ALA A 70 1.42 -1.22 2.66
N GLN A 71 0.95 -0.09 3.22
CA GLN A 71 -0.35 -0.01 3.90
C GLN A 71 -1.53 -0.21 2.95
N LYS A 72 -1.37 0.14 1.66
CA LYS A 72 -2.39 -0.04 0.62
C LYS A 72 -2.37 -1.41 -0.05
N ALA A 73 -1.31 -2.20 0.15
CA ALA A 73 -1.36 -3.59 -0.22
C ALA A 73 -2.43 -4.27 0.66
N PRO A 74 -3.40 -5.00 0.08
CA PRO A 74 -4.32 -5.78 0.89
C PRO A 74 -3.46 -6.72 1.73
N SER A 75 -3.53 -6.56 3.05
CA SER A 75 -2.81 -7.39 4.02
C SER A 75 -2.95 -8.85 3.62
N ARG A 76 -1.89 -9.40 3.02
CA ARG A 76 -1.73 -10.83 2.76
C ARG A 76 -0.93 -11.47 3.90
N VAL A 77 -1.05 -10.91 5.10
CA VAL A 77 -0.49 -11.45 6.34
C VAL A 77 -1.63 -11.80 7.29
N THR A 78 -2.46 -12.74 6.86
CA THR A 78 -3.15 -13.74 7.70
C THR A 78 -3.40 -15.02 6.90
N ALA A 79 -2.39 -15.49 6.15
CA ALA A 79 -2.33 -16.88 5.71
C ALA A 79 -1.31 -17.60 6.59
N GLY A 80 -1.78 -18.21 7.69
CA GLY A 80 -0.84 -18.95 8.54
C GLY A 80 -1.33 -19.64 9.82
N ALA A 81 -2.62 -19.73 10.15
CA ALA A 81 -3.05 -20.56 11.30
C ALA A 81 -4.55 -20.89 11.35
N ALA A 82 -5.11 -21.64 10.39
CA ALA A 82 -6.33 -22.45 10.63
C ALA A 82 -6.64 -23.42 9.47
N GLY A 83 -5.64 -24.11 8.96
CA GLY A 83 -5.85 -25.29 8.12
C GLY A 83 -6.25 -26.52 8.95
N ARG A 84 -7.30 -26.45 9.80
CA ARG A 84 -7.91 -27.66 10.38
C ARG A 84 -8.94 -28.21 9.40
N ARG A 85 -8.44 -28.88 8.36
CA ARG A 85 -9.25 -29.73 7.48
C ARG A 85 -9.55 -31.04 8.20
N ALA A 86 -10.37 -30.98 9.25
CA ALA A 86 -11.02 -32.17 9.78
C ALA A 86 -12.15 -32.56 8.81
N LYS A 87 -11.81 -33.35 7.80
CA LYS A 87 -12.82 -34.05 7.01
C LYS A 87 -13.52 -35.06 7.90
N ARG A 88 -14.74 -34.76 8.33
CA ARG A 88 -15.81 -35.74 8.53
C ARG A 88 -17.13 -34.98 8.64
N PRO A 89 -18.14 -35.40 7.87
CA PRO A 89 -19.09 -36.30 8.50
C PRO A 89 -19.69 -37.39 7.60
N ALA A 90 -20.34 -38.33 8.28
CA ALA A 90 -21.46 -39.17 7.86
C ALA A 90 -21.25 -40.22 6.75
N ARG A 91 -21.02 -41.47 7.18
CA ARG A 91 -21.68 -42.61 6.55
C ARG A 91 -22.27 -43.50 7.63
N GLN A 92 -23.55 -43.28 7.90
CA GLN A 92 -24.41 -44.12 8.72
C GLN A 92 -25.31 -44.92 7.77
N ALA A 93 -25.22 -46.25 7.83
CA ALA A 93 -26.20 -47.26 7.40
C ALA A 93 -25.56 -48.63 7.77
N LYS A 94 -25.74 -49.18 8.97
CA LYS A 94 -26.90 -49.92 9.53
C LYS A 94 -27.45 -51.04 8.61
N LEU A 95 -27.41 -52.27 9.15
CA LEU A 95 -28.20 -53.49 8.85
C LEU A 95 -27.88 -54.18 7.50
N THR A 96 -27.80 -55.51 7.31
CA THR A 96 -28.19 -56.71 8.09
C THR A 96 -27.69 -57.97 7.35
N ARG A 97 -27.31 -59.02 8.11
CA ARG A 97 -27.70 -60.44 7.95
C ARG A 97 -27.38 -61.18 6.61
N GLY A 98 -26.68 -62.32 6.70
CA GLY A 98 -26.69 -63.34 5.65
C GLY A 98 -25.62 -64.42 5.81
N SER A 99 -26.03 -65.59 6.31
CA SER A 99 -25.24 -66.82 6.44
C SER A 99 -24.85 -67.43 5.09
N ALA A 100 -23.70 -68.12 5.07
CA ALA A 100 -23.50 -69.39 4.38
C ALA A 100 -22.31 -70.10 5.03
#